data_AF-A0A382S7T0-F1
#
_entry.id   AF-A0A382S7T0-F1
#
_cell.length_a   1.000
_cell.length_b   1.000
_cell.length_c   1.000
_cell.angle_alpha   90.00
_cell.angle_beta   90.00
_cell.angle_gamma   90.00
#
_symmetry.space_group_name_H-M   'P 1'
#
loop_
_entity.id
_entity.type
_entity.pdbx_description
1 polymer ?
#
loop_
_entity_poly.entity_id
_entity_poly.type
_entity_poly.pdbx_seq_one_letter_code
_entity_poly.pdbx_strand_id
1 'polypeptide(L)'
;ERYASAIKLVDENPNEWFILNLYLTYSYIFDNDYIGAIDNISSVERQLDKRGFDEITLLQRKGQVSWQKMICYAHNQMEEEAYVSLGKTIMFNKKRAELLKDPNVTEEVRSGEQFQTAWVNILFGKYEDAKKNLEKLKKIQEVRNDPTAMYGYHGLAGMAHLMEGNYELALENFSNGNETAIYFNYFKGLALKAAGKEEEANKTFSEIATINFSNWNIAIVRRLANKQLGQI
;
A
#
# COMPACT_ATOMS: atom_id res chain seq x y z
N GLU A 1 -24.71 1.21 2.89
CA GLU A 1 -25.73 0.75 3.88
C GLU A 1 -25.32 -0.49 4.68
N ARG A 2 -24.97 -1.63 4.05
CA ARG A 2 -24.65 -2.88 4.77
C ARG A 2 -23.50 -2.76 5.79
N TYR A 3 -22.38 -2.12 5.41
CA TYR A 3 -21.26 -1.89 6.33
C TYR A 3 -21.64 -1.00 7.52
N ALA A 4 -22.39 0.09 7.29
CA ALA A 4 -22.82 0.98 8.36
C ALA A 4 -23.70 0.26 9.40
N SER A 5 -24.60 -0.61 8.95
CA SER A 5 -25.40 -1.45 9.85
C SER A 5 -24.54 -2.46 10.62
N ALA A 6 -23.59 -3.12 9.95
CA ALA A 6 -22.70 -4.10 10.58
C ALA A 6 -21.78 -3.46 11.62
N ILE A 7 -21.23 -2.27 11.33
CA ILE A 7 -20.38 -1.50 12.27
C ILE A 7 -21.14 -1.18 13.56
N LYS A 8 -22.43 -0.84 13.48
CA LYS A 8 -23.27 -0.58 14.66
C LYS A 8 -23.47 -1.82 15.52
N LEU A 9 -23.55 -3.01 14.91
CA LEU A 9 -23.74 -4.27 15.65
C LEU A 9 -22.50 -4.68 16.46
N VAL A 10 -21.32 -4.23 16.06
CA VAL A 10 -20.04 -4.57 16.70
C VAL A 10 -19.39 -3.38 17.40
N ASP A 11 -20.14 -2.30 17.65
CA ASP A 11 -19.59 -1.03 18.15
C ASP A 11 -18.85 -1.18 19.49
N GLU A 12 -19.29 -2.12 20.33
CA GLU A 12 -18.65 -2.44 21.61
C GLU A 12 -17.36 -3.29 21.48
N ASN A 13 -17.11 -3.91 20.31
CA ASN A 13 -15.90 -4.68 20.05
C ASN A 13 -14.90 -3.83 19.23
N PRO A 14 -13.83 -3.30 19.84
CA PRO A 14 -12.92 -2.37 19.18
C PRO A 14 -12.24 -2.96 17.93
N ASN A 15 -11.88 -4.24 17.97
CA ASN A 15 -11.18 -4.89 16.87
C ASN A 15 -12.10 -5.15 15.69
N GLU A 16 -13.31 -5.68 15.93
CA GLU A 16 -14.30 -5.90 14.88
C GLU A 16 -14.77 -4.57 14.27
N TRP A 17 -15.03 -3.57 15.12
CA TRP A 17 -15.33 -2.21 14.67
C TRP A 17 -14.25 -1.66 13.74
N PHE A 18 -12.98 -1.79 14.10
CA PHE A 18 -11.87 -1.31 13.28
C PHE A 18 -11.81 -2.05 11.93
N ILE A 19 -11.96 -3.37 11.95
CA ILE A 19 -11.92 -4.21 10.73
C ILE A 19 -13.08 -3.89 9.79
N LEU A 20 -14.30 -3.71 10.30
CA LEU A 20 -15.44 -3.37 9.45
C LEU A 20 -15.31 -1.97 8.84
N ASN A 21 -14.74 -1.01 9.59
CA ASN A 21 -14.43 0.31 9.04
C ASN A 21 -13.34 0.23 7.96
N LEU A 22 -12.35 -0.68 8.09
CA LEU A 22 -11.36 -0.93 7.06
C LEU A 22 -11.99 -1.42 5.76
N TYR A 23 -12.92 -2.38 5.83
CA TYR A 23 -13.64 -2.85 4.65
C TYR A 23 -14.55 -1.78 4.03
N LEU A 24 -15.16 -0.94 4.85
CA LEU A 24 -15.90 0.24 4.37
C LEU A 24 -14.98 1.19 3.61
N THR A 25 -13.78 1.48 4.12
CA THR A 25 -12.76 2.26 3.39
C THR A 25 -12.43 1.61 2.05
N TYR A 26 -12.22 0.30 1.99
CA TYR A 26 -11.93 -0.38 0.73
C TYR A 26 -13.09 -0.27 -0.27
N SER A 27 -14.34 -0.32 0.19
CA SER A 27 -15.49 -0.13 -0.69
C SER A 27 -15.52 1.24 -1.36
N TYR A 28 -15.19 2.31 -0.62
CA TYR A 28 -15.05 3.65 -1.21
C TYR A 28 -13.92 3.69 -2.26
N ILE A 29 -12.77 3.06 -1.98
CA ILE A 29 -11.66 2.99 -2.94
C ILE A 29 -12.07 2.23 -4.21
N PHE A 30 -12.84 1.14 -4.09
CA PHE A 30 -13.37 0.41 -5.26
C PHE A 30 -14.25 1.29 -6.16
N ASP A 31 -15.01 2.19 -5.55
CA ASP A 31 -15.86 3.14 -6.26
C ASP A 31 -15.08 4.36 -6.79
N ASN A 32 -13.75 4.40 -6.57
CA ASN A 32 -12.86 5.53 -6.84
C ASN A 32 -13.25 6.80 -6.06
N ASP A 33 -13.93 6.62 -4.93
CA ASP A 33 -14.31 7.68 -3.99
C ASP A 33 -13.24 7.81 -2.90
N TYR A 34 -12.10 8.40 -3.26
CA TYR A 34 -11.01 8.61 -2.31
C TYR A 34 -11.39 9.58 -1.19
N ILE A 35 -12.28 10.55 -1.45
CA ILE A 35 -12.73 11.50 -0.43
C ILE A 35 -13.60 10.80 0.61
N GLY A 36 -14.56 9.97 0.20
CA GLY A 36 -15.36 9.15 1.11
C GLY A 36 -14.52 8.17 1.93
N ALA A 37 -13.48 7.57 1.33
CA ALA A 37 -12.50 6.77 2.04
C ALA A 37 -11.76 7.60 3.11
N ILE A 38 -11.23 8.77 2.76
CA ILE A 38 -10.52 9.68 3.68
C ILE A 38 -11.43 10.14 4.82
N ASP A 39 -12.69 10.45 4.54
CA ASP A 39 -13.68 10.86 5.54
C ASP A 39 -13.98 9.74 6.53
N ASN A 40 -14.17 8.52 6.03
CA ASN A 40 -14.35 7.34 6.88
C ASN A 40 -13.13 7.10 7.77
N ILE A 41 -11.92 7.09 7.20
CA ILE A 41 -10.67 6.91 7.95
C ILE A 41 -10.50 8.02 9.01
N SER A 42 -10.85 9.27 8.68
CA SER A 42 -10.80 10.39 9.63
C SER A 42 -11.81 10.25 10.76
N SER A 43 -12.99 9.69 10.49
CA SER A 43 -13.99 9.36 11.51
C SER A 43 -13.47 8.28 12.46
N VAL A 44 -12.80 7.25 11.94
CA VAL A 44 -12.15 6.21 12.73
C VAL A 44 -11.04 6.81 13.60
N GLU A 45 -10.13 7.61 13.00
CA GLU A 45 -9.00 8.24 13.70
C GLU A 45 -9.45 9.00 14.95
N ARG A 46 -10.52 9.80 14.85
CA ARG A 46 -11.07 10.61 15.96
C ARG A 46 -11.63 9.77 17.12
N GLN A 47 -11.90 8.49 16.89
CA GLN A 47 -12.52 7.61 17.88
C GLN A 47 -11.52 6.65 18.53
N LEU A 48 -10.35 6.42 17.93
CA LEU A 48 -9.38 5.39 18.36
C LEU A 48 -9.05 5.46 19.86
N ASP A 49 -8.78 6.67 20.38
CA ASP A 49 -8.40 6.85 21.79
C ASP A 49 -9.51 6.49 22.78
N LYS A 50 -10.77 6.46 22.33
CA LYS A 50 -11.95 6.17 23.17
C LYS A 50 -12.40 4.72 23.07
N ARG A 51 -11.77 3.92 22.21
CA ARG A 51 -12.17 2.53 21.92
C ARG A 51 -11.58 1.51 22.90
N GLY A 52 -10.77 1.92 23.87
CA GLY A 52 -10.28 1.01 24.92
C GLY A 52 -9.23 -0.01 24.46
N PHE A 53 -8.48 0.28 23.40
CA PHE A 53 -7.31 -0.51 23.03
C PHE A 53 -6.20 -0.38 24.08
N ASP A 54 -5.42 -1.44 24.28
CA ASP A 54 -4.13 -1.32 24.98
C ASP A 54 -3.17 -0.42 24.17
N GLU A 55 -2.12 0.08 24.82
CA GLU A 55 -1.21 1.06 24.24
C GLU A 55 -0.53 0.58 22.95
N ILE A 56 -0.08 -0.69 22.92
CA ILE A 56 0.61 -1.27 21.75
C ILE A 56 -0.37 -1.40 20.59
N THR A 57 -1.57 -1.93 20.85
CA THR A 57 -2.63 -2.05 19.84
C THR A 57 -3.10 -0.69 19.35
N LEU A 58 -3.24 0.30 20.24
CA LEU A 58 -3.62 1.66 19.88
C LEU A 58 -2.60 2.31 18.92
N LEU A 59 -1.30 2.19 19.22
CA LEU A 59 -0.24 2.67 18.33
C LEU A 59 -0.29 1.95 16.97
N GLN A 60 -0.53 0.64 16.96
CA GLN A 60 -0.72 -0.11 15.72
C GLN A 60 -1.91 0.43 14.92
N ARG A 61 -3.08 0.66 15.54
CA ARG A 61 -4.27 1.19 14.85
C ARG A 61 -4.04 2.59 14.31
N LYS A 62 -3.37 3.47 15.07
CA LYS A 62 -3.00 4.81 14.61
C LYS A 62 -2.03 4.79 13.43
N GLY A 63 -1.04 3.89 13.45
CA GLY A 63 -0.15 3.64 12.32
C GLY A 63 -0.91 3.15 11.08
N GLN A 64 -1.81 2.18 11.25
CA GLN A 64 -2.63 1.64 10.16
C GLN A 64 -3.57 2.68 9.54
N VAL A 65 -4.22 3.51 10.35
CA VAL A 65 -5.09 4.60 9.86
C VAL A 65 -4.27 5.66 9.12
N SER A 66 -3.11 6.04 9.64
CA SER A 66 -2.20 6.98 8.97
C SER A 66 -1.73 6.43 7.61
N TRP A 67 -1.42 5.13 7.55
CA TRP A 67 -1.01 4.46 6.32
C TRP A 67 -2.14 4.38 5.30
N GLN A 68 -3.37 4.11 5.73
CA GLN A 68 -4.55 4.13 4.85
C GLN A 68 -4.79 5.52 4.24
N LYS A 69 -4.63 6.58 5.05
CA LYS A 69 -4.69 7.97 4.54
C LYS A 69 -3.59 8.24 3.54
N MET A 70 -2.35 7.86 3.84
CA MET A 70 -1.21 7.99 2.92
C MET A 70 -1.53 7.35 1.55
N ILE A 71 -2.11 6.16 1.52
CA ILE A 71 -2.51 5.49 0.28
C ILE A 71 -3.54 6.31 -0.48
N CYS A 72 -4.62 6.74 0.20
CA CYS A 72 -5.69 7.48 -0.45
C CYS A 72 -5.18 8.82 -1.00
N TYR A 73 -4.38 9.55 -0.23
CA TYR A 73 -3.77 10.80 -0.67
C TYR A 73 -2.82 10.61 -1.84
N ALA A 74 -1.94 9.60 -1.79
CA ALA A 74 -1.00 9.33 -2.88
C ALA A 74 -1.72 8.99 -4.19
N HIS A 75 -2.76 8.14 -4.14
CA HIS A 75 -3.53 7.78 -5.33
C HIS A 75 -4.51 8.87 -5.79
N ASN A 76 -4.84 9.84 -4.93
CA ASN A 76 -5.65 11.00 -5.27
C ASN A 76 -4.82 12.26 -5.56
N GLN A 77 -3.50 12.13 -5.78
CA GLN A 77 -2.58 13.23 -6.13
C GLN A 77 -2.48 14.35 -5.07
N MET A 78 -2.74 14.02 -3.80
CA MET A 78 -2.63 14.94 -2.65
C MET A 78 -1.27 14.78 -1.98
N GLU A 79 -0.25 15.39 -2.58
CA GLU A 79 1.15 15.15 -2.25
C GLU A 79 1.51 15.50 -0.80
N GLU A 80 1.20 16.72 -0.37
CA GLU A 80 1.57 17.20 0.96
C GLU A 80 0.92 16.33 2.05
N GLU A 81 -0.35 16.01 1.89
CA GLU A 81 -1.11 15.18 2.83
C GLU A 81 -0.62 13.72 2.85
N ALA A 82 -0.16 13.20 1.71
CA ALA A 82 0.47 11.88 1.64
C ALA A 82 1.76 11.86 2.48
N TYR A 83 2.63 12.87 2.36
CA TYR A 83 3.86 12.95 3.17
C TYR A 83 3.58 13.17 4.66
N VAL A 84 2.60 14.01 5.01
CA VAL A 84 2.17 14.18 6.41
C VAL A 84 1.70 12.84 6.99
N SER A 85 0.92 12.08 6.22
CA SER A 85 0.40 10.77 6.64
C SER A 85 1.48 9.69 6.72
N LEU A 86 2.45 9.70 5.80
CA LEU A 86 3.66 8.87 5.85
C LEU A 86 4.45 9.14 7.14
N GLY A 87 4.70 10.43 7.47
CA GLY A 87 5.40 10.82 8.69
C GLY A 87 4.71 10.31 9.96
N LYS A 88 3.38 10.42 10.03
CA LYS A 88 2.60 9.86 11.14
C LYS A 88 2.70 8.33 11.22
N THR A 89 2.65 7.64 10.09
CA THR A 89 2.80 6.18 10.01
C THR A 89 4.14 5.74 10.59
N ILE A 90 5.23 6.37 10.15
CA ILE A 90 6.59 6.08 10.64
C ILE A 90 6.69 6.37 12.14
N MET A 91 6.17 7.50 12.60
CA MET A 91 6.18 7.88 14.02
C MET A 91 5.49 6.83 14.89
N PHE A 92 4.26 6.41 14.55
CA PHE A 92 3.53 5.42 15.36
C PHE A 92 4.19 4.05 15.34
N ASN A 93 4.73 3.63 14.19
CA ASN A 93 5.45 2.37 14.07
C ASN A 93 6.74 2.35 14.90
N LYS A 94 7.50 3.45 14.91
CA LYS A 94 8.71 3.60 15.75
C LYS A 94 8.37 3.53 17.24
N LYS A 95 7.38 4.31 17.69
CA LYS A 95 6.90 4.27 19.10
C LYS A 95 6.46 2.86 19.50
N ARG A 96 5.73 2.16 18.63
CA ARG A 96 5.32 0.77 18.88
C ARG A 96 6.51 -0.18 19.00
N ALA A 97 7.51 -0.05 18.13
CA ALA A 97 8.72 -0.86 18.18
C ALA A 97 9.52 -0.63 19.47
N GLU A 98 9.62 0.63 19.92
CA GLU A 98 10.29 1.00 21.18
C GLU A 98 9.63 0.33 22.40
N LEU A 99 8.30 0.25 22.44
CA LEU A 99 7.57 -0.42 23.51
C LEU A 99 7.72 -1.94 23.48
N LEU A 100 7.69 -2.54 22.28
CA LEU A 100 7.82 -3.98 22.11
C LEU A 100 9.23 -4.49 22.44
N LYS A 101 10.26 -3.64 22.28
CA LYS A 101 11.68 -4.00 22.50
C LYS A 101 12.12 -5.25 21.76
N ASP A 102 11.47 -5.53 20.62
CA ASP A 102 11.78 -6.65 19.75
C ASP A 102 12.68 -6.16 18.60
N PRO A 103 13.92 -6.68 18.47
CA PRO A 103 14.82 -6.34 17.38
C PRO A 103 14.24 -6.62 15.99
N ASN A 104 13.46 -7.69 15.83
CA ASN A 104 12.83 -8.03 14.56
C ASN A 104 11.80 -6.97 14.17
N VAL A 105 10.95 -6.56 15.11
CA VAL A 105 9.98 -5.47 14.89
C VAL A 105 10.69 -4.16 14.56
N THR A 106 11.80 -3.87 15.26
CA THR A 106 12.60 -2.67 15.00
C THR A 106 13.15 -2.66 13.56
N GLU A 107 13.65 -3.81 13.10
CA GLU A 107 14.21 -3.95 11.75
C GLU A 107 13.12 -3.96 10.67
N GLU A 108 11.96 -4.54 10.95
CA GLU A 108 10.76 -4.42 10.11
C GLU A 108 10.31 -2.97 9.96
N VAL A 109 10.28 -2.19 11.04
CA VAL A 109 9.90 -0.76 10.99
C VAL A 109 10.92 0.05 10.18
N ARG A 110 12.22 -0.23 10.31
CA ARG A 110 13.26 0.41 9.49
C ARG A 110 13.11 0.07 8.01
N SER A 111 12.90 -1.19 7.69
CA SER A 111 12.64 -1.64 6.31
C SER A 111 11.37 -0.99 5.74
N GLY A 112 10.29 -1.01 6.52
CA GLY A 112 9.00 -0.43 6.15
C GLY A 112 9.06 1.09 5.92
N GLU A 113 9.85 1.82 6.70
CA GLU A 113 10.08 3.25 6.49
C GLU A 113 10.72 3.52 5.11
N GLN A 114 11.77 2.76 4.75
CA GLN A 114 12.42 2.95 3.44
C GLN A 114 11.49 2.53 2.30
N PHE A 115 10.77 1.43 2.45
CA PHE A 115 9.79 0.97 1.47
C PHE A 115 8.69 2.01 1.21
N GLN A 116 8.02 2.48 2.26
CA GLN A 116 6.89 3.41 2.11
C GLN A 116 7.35 4.77 1.60
N THR A 117 8.52 5.25 2.02
CA THR A 117 9.08 6.52 1.52
C THR A 117 9.44 6.41 0.05
N ALA A 118 10.10 5.32 -0.37
CA ALA A 118 10.38 5.08 -1.78
C ALA A 118 9.09 5.00 -2.61
N TRP A 119 8.08 4.29 -2.11
CA TRP A 119 6.78 4.16 -2.77
C TRP A 119 6.09 5.51 -3.01
N VAL A 120 5.99 6.37 -1.97
CA VAL A 120 5.42 7.72 -2.11
C VAL A 120 6.25 8.55 -3.09
N ASN A 121 7.58 8.54 -2.99
CA ASN A 121 8.45 9.27 -3.90
C ASN A 121 8.26 8.84 -5.37
N ILE A 122 8.12 7.54 -5.63
CA ILE A 122 7.87 7.02 -6.99
C ILE A 122 6.54 7.55 -7.54
N LEU A 123 5.46 7.52 -6.74
CA LEU A 123 4.13 7.97 -7.17
C LEU A 123 4.09 9.46 -7.51
N PHE A 124 4.93 10.28 -6.87
CA PHE A 124 5.04 11.72 -7.14
C PHE A 124 6.22 12.10 -8.04
N GLY A 125 6.83 11.12 -8.72
CA GLY A 125 7.88 11.39 -9.71
C GLY A 125 9.23 11.84 -9.12
N LYS A 126 9.45 11.68 -7.81
CA LYS A 126 10.71 12.03 -7.13
C LYS A 126 11.71 10.87 -7.20
N TYR A 127 12.08 10.48 -8.41
CA TYR A 127 12.85 9.24 -8.65
C TYR A 127 14.24 9.26 -7.99
N GLU A 128 14.92 10.41 -7.95
CA GLU A 128 16.23 10.51 -7.29
C GLU A 128 16.15 10.27 -5.77
N ASP A 129 15.10 10.75 -5.12
CA ASP A 129 14.89 10.48 -3.69
C ASP A 129 14.40 9.05 -3.47
N ALA A 130 13.55 8.52 -4.37
CA ALA A 130 13.16 7.12 -4.34
C ALA A 130 14.36 6.17 -4.44
N LYS A 131 15.33 6.44 -5.32
CA LYS A 131 16.56 5.65 -5.48
C LYS A 131 17.39 5.61 -4.19
N LYS A 132 17.54 6.75 -3.50
CA LYS A 132 18.22 6.80 -2.18
C LYS A 132 17.52 5.92 -1.13
N ASN A 133 16.18 5.92 -1.12
CA ASN A 133 15.43 5.05 -0.22
C ASN A 133 15.53 3.57 -0.63
N LEU A 134 15.51 3.26 -1.93
CA LEU A 134 15.69 1.90 -2.46
C LEU A 134 17.06 1.33 -2.12
N GLU A 135 18.13 2.11 -2.20
CA GLU A 135 19.47 1.68 -1.80
C GLU A 135 19.53 1.31 -0.32
N LYS A 136 18.90 2.10 0.55
CA LYS A 136 18.80 1.80 1.98
C LYS A 136 17.95 0.55 2.23
N LEU A 137 16.83 0.43 1.53
CA LEU A 137 15.95 -0.72 1.60
C LEU A 137 16.68 -2.01 1.21
N LYS A 138 17.43 -1.97 0.10
CA LYS A 138 18.24 -3.08 -0.39
C LYS A 138 19.24 -3.55 0.67
N LYS A 139 20.03 -2.63 1.23
CA LYS A 139 21.02 -2.95 2.28
C LYS A 139 20.40 -3.62 3.50
N ILE A 140 19.18 -3.23 3.86
CA ILE A 140 18.42 -3.85 4.97
C ILE A 140 17.91 -5.25 4.61
N GLN A 141 17.41 -5.43 3.39
CA GLN A 141 16.74 -6.65 2.97
C GLN A 141 17.72 -7.74 2.50
N GLU A 142 18.81 -7.38 1.84
CA GLU A 142 19.76 -8.33 1.22
C GLU A 142 20.54 -9.18 2.23
N VAL A 143 20.69 -8.69 3.46
CA VAL A 143 21.38 -9.41 4.55
C VAL A 143 20.47 -10.37 5.31
N ARG A 144 19.16 -10.38 5.01
CA ARG A 144 18.20 -11.28 5.66
C ARG A 144 18.32 -12.67 5.05
N ASN A 145 18.37 -13.69 5.90
CA ASN A 145 18.35 -15.08 5.46
C ASN A 145 16.92 -15.54 5.12
N ASP A 146 16.30 -14.87 4.14
CA ASP A 146 14.94 -15.12 3.69
C ASP A 146 14.88 -14.89 2.16
N PRO A 147 14.53 -15.92 1.35
CA PRO A 147 14.48 -15.79 -0.10
C PRO A 147 13.44 -14.77 -0.60
N THR A 148 12.52 -14.36 0.26
CA THR A 148 11.45 -13.38 -0.05
C THR A 148 11.79 -11.96 0.41
N ALA A 149 12.90 -11.77 1.15
CA ALA A 149 13.25 -10.49 1.76
C ALA A 149 13.34 -9.35 0.73
N MET A 150 13.84 -9.64 -0.47
CA MET A 150 14.07 -8.67 -1.53
C MET A 150 12.84 -8.39 -2.41
N TYR A 151 11.71 -9.08 -2.21
CA TYR A 151 10.52 -8.90 -3.05
C TYR A 151 9.99 -7.46 -3.03
N GLY A 152 10.05 -6.80 -1.87
CA GLY A 152 9.63 -5.40 -1.73
C GLY A 152 10.53 -4.44 -2.52
N TYR A 153 11.86 -4.63 -2.42
CA TYR A 153 12.82 -3.87 -3.22
C TYR A 153 12.57 -4.03 -4.72
N HIS A 154 12.45 -5.27 -5.19
CA HIS A 154 12.25 -5.56 -6.60
C HIS A 154 10.93 -4.98 -7.14
N GLY A 155 9.84 -5.06 -6.39
CA GLY A 155 8.57 -4.44 -6.77
C GLY A 155 8.67 -2.92 -6.95
N LEU A 156 9.33 -2.22 -6.01
CA LEU A 156 9.49 -0.77 -6.09
C LEU A 156 10.52 -0.33 -7.14
N ALA A 157 11.63 -1.06 -7.29
CA ALA A 157 12.60 -0.81 -8.35
C ALA A 157 11.97 -0.99 -9.73
N GLY A 158 11.13 -2.02 -9.90
CA GLY A 158 10.34 -2.22 -11.12
C GLY A 158 9.42 -1.04 -11.42
N MET A 159 8.71 -0.52 -10.41
CA MET A 159 7.89 0.69 -10.56
C MET A 159 8.72 1.92 -10.93
N ALA A 160 9.86 2.15 -10.28
CA ALA A 160 10.73 3.29 -10.58
C ALA A 160 11.21 3.25 -12.04
N HIS A 161 11.74 2.11 -12.48
CA HIS A 161 12.19 1.93 -13.86
C HIS A 161 11.07 2.10 -14.88
N LEU A 162 9.87 1.56 -14.61
CA LEU A 162 8.70 1.76 -15.48
C LEU A 162 8.41 3.26 -15.66
N MET A 163 8.37 4.00 -14.56
CA MET A 163 8.03 5.42 -14.58
C MET A 163 9.11 6.29 -15.23
N GLU A 164 10.37 5.84 -15.20
CA GLU A 164 11.48 6.46 -15.93
C GLU A 164 11.57 6.03 -17.41
N GLY A 165 10.68 5.16 -17.88
CA GLY A 165 10.66 4.68 -19.27
C GLY A 165 11.61 3.51 -19.57
N ASN A 166 12.21 2.91 -18.55
CA ASN A 166 13.16 1.80 -18.67
C ASN A 166 12.44 0.45 -18.57
N TYR A 167 11.69 0.07 -19.61
CA TYR A 167 10.73 -1.04 -19.54
C TYR A 167 11.38 -2.42 -19.36
N GLU A 168 12.53 -2.68 -19.98
CA GLU A 168 13.24 -3.96 -19.84
C GLU A 168 13.72 -4.17 -18.40
N LEU A 169 14.34 -3.14 -17.80
CA LEU A 169 14.77 -3.17 -16.40
C LEU A 169 13.60 -3.25 -15.43
N ALA A 170 12.46 -2.63 -15.77
CA ALA A 170 11.24 -2.76 -15.00
C ALA A 170 10.76 -4.22 -14.96
N LEU A 171 10.71 -4.88 -16.12
CA LEU A 171 10.29 -6.28 -16.25
C LEU A 171 11.24 -7.25 -15.55
N GLU A 172 12.56 -7.02 -15.64
CA GLU A 172 13.55 -7.80 -14.89
C GLU A 172 13.29 -7.72 -13.38
N ASN A 173 13.10 -6.50 -12.87
CA ASN A 173 12.81 -6.31 -11.45
C ASN A 173 11.47 -6.94 -11.04
N PHE A 174 10.40 -6.76 -11.80
CA PHE A 174 9.12 -7.41 -11.47
C PHE A 174 9.20 -8.94 -11.50
N SER A 175 10.07 -9.53 -12.32
CA SER A 175 10.28 -10.98 -12.38
C SER A 175 11.04 -11.52 -11.15
N ASN A 176 11.86 -10.68 -10.50
CA ASN A 176 12.52 -10.99 -9.23
C ASN A 176 11.67 -10.62 -7.99
N GLY A 177 10.48 -10.07 -8.20
CA GLY A 177 9.55 -9.67 -7.15
C GLY A 177 8.62 -10.79 -6.70
N ASN A 178 7.64 -10.44 -5.85
CA ASN A 178 6.58 -11.36 -5.47
C ASN A 178 5.52 -11.45 -6.59
N GLU A 179 5.43 -12.59 -7.25
CA GLU A 179 4.46 -12.85 -8.33
C GLU A 179 2.98 -12.76 -7.88
N THR A 180 2.71 -12.86 -6.58
CA THR A 180 1.35 -12.74 -6.02
C THR A 180 1.00 -11.31 -5.59
N ALA A 181 1.94 -10.37 -5.68
CA ALA A 181 1.72 -8.98 -5.28
C ALA A 181 0.91 -8.22 -6.33
N ILE A 182 -0.42 -8.34 -6.24
CA ILE A 182 -1.43 -7.78 -7.17
C ILE A 182 -1.15 -6.31 -7.55
N TYR A 183 -0.76 -5.48 -6.56
CA TYR A 183 -0.43 -4.09 -6.81
C TYR A 183 0.75 -3.94 -7.79
N PHE A 184 1.86 -4.64 -7.57
CA PHE A 184 3.01 -4.62 -8.46
C PHE A 184 2.73 -5.30 -9.80
N ASN A 185 1.88 -6.34 -9.83
CA ASN A 185 1.48 -6.98 -11.08
C ASN A 185 0.74 -6.02 -12.02
N TYR A 186 -0.03 -5.07 -11.49
CA TYR A 186 -0.62 -4.02 -12.34
C TYR A 186 0.47 -3.20 -13.06
N PHE A 187 1.51 -2.77 -12.35
CA PHE A 187 2.63 -2.05 -12.95
C PHE A 187 3.47 -2.95 -13.88
N LYS A 188 3.62 -4.23 -13.57
CA LYS A 188 4.20 -5.22 -14.50
C LYS A 188 3.41 -5.28 -15.80
N GLY A 189 2.08 -5.30 -15.74
CA GLY A 189 1.20 -5.24 -16.91
C GLY A 189 1.41 -3.98 -17.74
N LEU A 190 1.58 -2.82 -17.09
CA LEU A 190 1.91 -1.56 -17.78
C LEU A 190 3.28 -1.63 -18.46
N ALA A 191 4.29 -2.20 -17.80
CA ALA A 191 5.62 -2.40 -18.38
C ALA A 191 5.61 -3.35 -19.57
N LEU A 192 4.84 -4.45 -19.50
CA LEU A 192 4.65 -5.38 -20.62
C LEU A 192 4.05 -4.66 -21.83
N LYS A 193 2.98 -3.88 -21.61
CA LYS A 193 2.31 -3.11 -22.65
C LYS A 193 3.25 -2.08 -23.28
N ALA A 194 3.99 -1.33 -22.46
CA ALA A 194 4.95 -0.34 -22.93
C ALA A 194 6.12 -0.96 -23.73
N ALA A 195 6.49 -2.20 -23.40
CA ALA A 195 7.47 -3.00 -24.15
C ALA A 195 6.89 -3.70 -25.40
N GLY A 196 5.64 -3.43 -25.78
CA GLY A 196 4.98 -4.04 -26.94
C GLY A 196 4.50 -5.49 -26.76
N LYS A 197 4.51 -6.01 -25.51
CA LYS A 197 4.07 -7.37 -25.16
C LYS A 197 2.58 -7.41 -24.83
N GLU A 198 1.75 -7.05 -25.80
CA GLU A 198 0.32 -6.80 -25.60
C GLU A 198 -0.45 -8.03 -25.06
N GLU A 199 -0.15 -9.24 -25.55
CA GLU A 199 -0.82 -10.46 -25.10
C GLU A 199 -0.54 -10.76 -23.61
N GLU A 200 0.73 -10.68 -23.19
CA GLU A 200 1.14 -10.89 -21.80
C GLU A 200 0.56 -9.80 -20.87
N ALA A 201 0.50 -8.56 -21.34
CA ALA A 201 -0.11 -7.45 -20.62
C ALA A 201 -1.61 -7.69 -20.39
N ASN A 202 -2.34 -8.06 -21.45
CA ASN A 202 -3.78 -8.33 -21.37
C ASN A 202 -4.12 -9.53 -20.49
N LYS A 203 -3.28 -10.58 -20.50
CA LYS A 203 -3.40 -11.68 -19.55
C LYS A 203 -3.27 -11.18 -18.11
N THR A 204 -2.22 -10.41 -17.83
CA THR A 204 -1.98 -9.84 -16.48
C THR A 204 -3.15 -8.97 -16.02
N PHE A 205 -3.67 -8.08 -16.88
CA PHE A 205 -4.82 -7.24 -16.52
C PHE A 205 -6.09 -8.04 -16.31
N SER A 206 -6.32 -9.10 -17.09
CA SER A 206 -7.49 -9.97 -16.96
C SER A 206 -7.48 -10.75 -15.64
N GLU A 207 -6.31 -11.24 -15.23
CA GLU A 207 -6.12 -11.88 -13.92
C GLU A 207 -6.47 -10.91 -12.78
N ILE A 208 -6.03 -9.66 -12.85
CA ILE A 208 -6.35 -8.62 -11.85
C ILE A 208 -7.84 -8.25 -11.86
N ALA A 209 -8.43 -8.11 -13.05
CA ALA A 209 -9.83 -7.70 -13.22
C ALA A 209 -10.83 -8.69 -12.61
N THR A 210 -10.46 -9.98 -12.56
CA THR A 210 -11.32 -11.08 -12.08
C THR A 210 -11.20 -11.37 -10.57
N ILE A 211 -10.26 -10.73 -9.87
CA ILE A 211 -10.08 -10.98 -8.43
C ILE A 211 -11.27 -10.41 -7.64
N ASN A 212 -11.96 -11.30 -6.92
CA ASN A 212 -13.13 -10.97 -6.11
C ASN A 212 -12.81 -11.04 -4.61
N PHE A 213 -11.90 -10.18 -4.15
CA PHE A 213 -11.53 -10.06 -2.74
C PHE A 213 -11.44 -8.58 -2.32
N SER A 214 -11.89 -8.27 -1.10
CA SER A 214 -11.89 -6.89 -0.57
C SER A 214 -10.56 -6.58 0.11
N ASN A 215 -9.66 -5.94 -0.62
CA ASN A 215 -8.35 -5.50 -0.14
C ASN A 215 -7.94 -4.21 -0.85
N TRP A 216 -7.16 -3.36 -0.19
CA TRP A 216 -6.72 -2.05 -0.69
C TRP A 216 -6.01 -2.15 -2.05
N ASN A 217 -5.14 -3.15 -2.23
CA ASN A 217 -4.36 -3.30 -3.46
C ASN A 217 -5.28 -3.54 -4.66
N ILE A 218 -6.23 -4.47 -4.53
CA ILE A 218 -7.23 -4.79 -5.54
C ILE A 218 -8.16 -3.59 -5.76
N ALA A 219 -8.58 -2.92 -4.68
CA ALA A 219 -9.47 -1.76 -4.76
C ALA A 219 -8.89 -0.65 -5.64
N ILE A 220 -7.58 -0.44 -5.58
CA ILE A 220 -6.88 0.52 -6.43
C ILE A 220 -6.76 0.03 -7.87
N VAL A 221 -6.24 -1.19 -8.09
CA VAL A 221 -5.78 -1.58 -9.43
C VAL A 221 -6.84 -2.29 -10.27
N ARG A 222 -7.90 -2.85 -9.69
CA ARG A 222 -8.90 -3.62 -10.44
C ARG A 222 -9.60 -2.76 -11.49
N ARG A 223 -10.05 -1.57 -11.11
CA ARG A 223 -10.69 -0.62 -12.04
C ARG A 223 -9.71 -0.18 -13.12
N LEU A 224 -8.45 0.07 -12.74
CA LEU A 224 -7.41 0.46 -13.67
C LEU A 224 -7.10 -0.66 -14.69
N ALA A 225 -7.06 -1.92 -14.26
CA ALA A 225 -6.90 -3.07 -15.14
C ALA A 225 -8.07 -3.22 -16.11
N ASN A 226 -9.31 -3.08 -15.65
CA ASN A 226 -10.50 -3.06 -16.53
C ASN A 226 -10.41 -1.95 -17.60
N LYS A 227 -9.91 -0.77 -17.23
CA LYS A 227 -9.68 0.34 -18.17
C LYS A 227 -8.60 -0.01 -19.21
N GLN A 228 -7.52 -0.69 -18.81
CA GLN A 228 -6.48 -1.14 -19.74
C GLN A 228 -7.01 -2.15 -20.77
N LEU A 229 -8.03 -2.93 -20.40
CA LEU A 229 -8.73 -3.90 -21.26
C LEU A 229 -9.88 -3.27 -22.07
N GLY A 230 -10.19 -1.98 -21.89
CA GLY A 230 -11.32 -1.32 -22.54
C GLY A 230 -12.71 -1.77 -22.05
N GLN A 231 -12.82 -2.27 -20.82
CA GLN A 231 -14.06 -2.80 -20.24
C GLN A 231 -14.91 -1.73 -19.54
N ILE A 232 -14.34 -0.56 -19.26
CA ILE A 232 -14.97 0.61 -18.61
C ILE A 232 -14.37 1.93 -19.10
#